data_AF-A0A953HAR8-F1
#
_entry.id   AF-A0A953HAR8-F1
#
_cell.length_a   1.000
_cell.length_b   1.000
_cell.length_c   1.000
_cell.angle_alpha   90.00
_cell.angle_beta   90.00
_cell.angle_gamma   90.00
#
_symmetry.space_group_name_H-M   'P 1'
#
loop_
_entity.id
_entity.type
_entity.pdbx_description
1 polymer ?
#
loop_
_entity_poly.entity_id
_entity_poly.type
_entity_poly.pdbx_seq_one_letter_code
_entity_poly.pdbx_strand_id
1 'polypeptide(L)' 'KDALMRRESCGGHFREESQTEEGEAMRKDDEFSFVGAWEYKGDNNWELHKEELVFEEAKPTQRSYK' A
#
# COMPACT_ATOMS: atom_id res chain seq x y z
N LYS A 1 9.45 2.15 9.56
CA LYS A 1 9.40 0.79 8.98
C LYS A 1 8.19 0.63 8.06
N ASP A 2 7.01 1.11 8.47
CA ASP A 2 5.77 1.01 7.69
C ASP A 2 5.85 1.56 6.26
N ALA A 3 6.08 2.87 6.11
CA ALA A 3 6.20 3.52 4.79
C ALA A 3 7.31 2.92 3.90
N LEU A 4 8.42 2.46 4.50
CA LEU A 4 9.52 1.83 3.77
C LEU A 4 9.11 0.46 3.20
N MET A 5 8.37 -0.33 3.99
CA MET A 5 7.85 -1.66 3.62
C MET A 5 6.83 -1.57 2.48
N ARG A 6 5.98 -0.53 2.48
CA ARG A 6 4.99 -0.27 1.42
C ARG A 6 5.67 0.36 0.19
N ARG A 7 6.17 -0.47 -0.72
CA ARG A 7 6.92 -0.08 -1.94
C ARG A 7 6.00 0.12 -3.15
N GLU A 8 4.97 0.93 -2.94
CA GLU A 8 3.99 1.36 -3.94
C GLU A 8 3.60 2.83 -3.68
N SER A 9 2.77 3.41 -4.56
CA SER A 9 2.01 4.63 -4.24
C SER A 9 0.51 4.32 -4.22
N CYS A 10 -0.16 4.62 -3.12
CA CYS A 10 -1.59 4.38 -2.94
C CYS A 10 -2.20 5.43 -1.99
N GLY A 11 -3.18 6.19 -2.49
CA GLY A 11 -3.84 7.24 -1.71
C GLY A 11 -2.87 8.34 -1.28
N GLY A 12 -2.79 8.60 0.03
CA GLY A 12 -1.88 9.62 0.60
C GLY A 12 -0.42 9.16 0.77
N HIS A 13 -0.12 7.88 0.54
CA HIS A 13 1.25 7.36 0.52
C HIS A 13 1.78 7.41 -0.91
N PHE A 14 2.76 8.27 -1.17
CA PHE A 14 3.32 8.49 -2.51
C PHE A 14 4.83 8.35 -2.52
N ARG A 15 5.34 7.70 -3.56
CA ARG A 15 6.75 7.42 -3.80
C ARG A 15 7.05 7.71 -5.27
N GLU A 16 8.06 8.54 -5.54
CA GLU A 16 8.43 8.93 -6.90
C GLU A 16 8.89 7.72 -7.74
N GLU A 17 9.45 6.69 -7.11
CA GLU A 17 9.81 5.44 -7.78
C GLU A 17 8.60 4.51 -8.06
N SER A 18 7.41 4.88 -7.61
CA SER A 18 6.16 4.12 -7.80
C SER A 18 5.05 5.04 -8.30
N GLN A 19 5.31 5.75 -9.38
CA GLN A 19 4.34 6.56 -10.11
C GLN A 19 4.26 6.13 -11.57
N THR A 20 3.16 6.45 -12.24
CA THR A 20 3.03 6.32 -13.68
C THR A 20 3.94 7.34 -14.38
N GLU A 21 4.16 7.20 -15.68
CA GLU A 21 4.92 8.19 -16.48
C GLU A 21 4.32 9.61 -16.40
N GLU A 22 3.06 9.71 -16.03
CA GLU A 22 2.29 10.95 -15.92
C GLU A 22 2.29 11.54 -14.50
N GLY A 23 3.01 10.90 -13.57
CA GLY A 23 3.14 11.34 -12.19
C GLY A 23 1.99 10.93 -11.26
N GLU A 24 1.11 10.04 -11.71
CA GLU A 24 0.01 9.54 -10.88
C GLU A 24 0.46 8.36 -10.01
N ALA A 25 -0.21 8.15 -8.87
CA ALA A 25 0.10 7.05 -7.97
C ALA A 25 -0.07 5.68 -8.66
N MET A 26 1.01 4.90 -8.70
CA MET A 26 1.00 3.54 -9.22
C MET A 26 0.90 2.56 -8.05
N ARG A 27 -0.29 1.95 -7.91
CA ARG A 27 -0.54 0.91 -6.90
C ARG A 27 0.01 -0.43 -7.35
N LYS A 28 0.30 -1.30 -6.39
CA LYS A 28 0.68 -2.69 -6.64
C LYS A 28 -0.27 -3.60 -5.88
N ASP A 29 -1.48 -3.72 -6.43
CA ASP A 29 -2.61 -4.41 -5.80
C ASP A 29 -2.32 -5.92 -5.57
N ASP A 30 -1.38 -6.51 -6.29
CA ASP A 30 -0.90 -7.89 -6.09
C ASP A 30 0.02 -8.06 -4.87
N GLU A 31 0.75 -7.01 -4.48
CA GLU A 31 1.68 -7.04 -3.35
C GLU A 31 1.11 -6.40 -2.06
N PHE A 32 0.24 -5.40 -2.19
CA PHE A 32 -0.12 -4.50 -1.09
C PHE A 32 -1.62 -4.31 -0.83
N SER A 33 -2.46 -5.19 -1.39
CA SER A 33 -3.91 -5.27 -1.07
C SER A 33 -4.18 -5.85 0.32
N PHE A 34 -3.70 -5.15 1.36
CA PHE A 34 -3.95 -5.49 2.75
C PHE A 34 -4.00 -4.24 3.63
N VAL A 35 -4.76 -4.33 4.72
CA VAL A 35 -4.63 -3.41 5.85
C VAL A 35 -3.57 -3.94 6.80
N GLY A 36 -2.73 -3.04 7.31
CA GLY A 36 -1.59 -3.39 8.15
C GLY A 36 -1.62 -2.63 9.46
N ALA A 37 -1.29 -3.30 10.56
CA ALA A 37 -1.11 -2.68 11.87
C ALA A 37 0.19 -3.17 12.49
N TRP A 38 0.97 -2.25 13.05
CA TRP A 38 2.20 -2.60 13.77
C TRP A 38 1.92 -2.74 15.26
N GLU A 39 2.07 -3.96 15.78
CA GLU A 39 2.06 -4.24 17.21
C GLU A 39 3.43 -3.86 17.81
N TYR A 40 3.41 -3.11 18.92
CA TYR A 40 4.62 -2.84 19.69
C TYR A 40 4.96 -4.03 20.59
N LYS A 41 6.17 -4.59 20.43
CA LYS A 41 6.65 -5.75 21.20
C LYS A 41 7.87 -5.44 22.08
N GLY A 42 8.07 -4.17 22.43
CA GLY A 42 9.22 -3.67 23.17
C GLY A 42 10.24 -2.94 22.29
N ASP A 43 11.31 -2.47 22.91
CA ASP A 43 12.26 -1.57 22.27
C ASP A 43 12.90 -2.18 21.02
N ASN A 44 12.83 -1.42 19.92
CA ASN A 44 13.29 -1.82 18.59
C ASN A 44 12.58 -3.06 17.99
N ASN A 45 11.51 -3.56 18.62
CA ASN A 45 10.78 -4.75 18.20
C ASN A 45 9.31 -4.43 17.91
N TRP A 46 8.85 -4.79 16.71
CA TRP A 46 7.47 -4.61 16.26
C TRP A 46 7.09 -5.73 15.33
N GLU A 47 5.82 -6.12 15.37
CA GLU A 47 5.26 -7.11 14.45
C GLU A 47 4.22 -6.46 13.54
N LEU A 48 4.27 -6.76 12.25
CA LEU A 48 3.27 -6.32 11.30
C LEU A 48 2.19 -7.39 11.19
N HIS A 49 0.99 -7.06 11.62
CA HIS A 49 -0.22 -7.81 11.34
C HIS A 49 -0.80 -7.34 10.01
N LYS A 50 -1.20 -8.29 9.15
CA LYS A 50 -1.80 -8.01 7.85
C LYS A 50 -3.14 -8.73 7.75
N GLU A 51 -4.13 -8.02 7.24
CA GLU A 51 -5.42 -8.58 6.85
C GLU A 51 -5.66 -8.28 5.37
N GLU A 52 -5.85 -9.33 4.58
CA GLU A 52 -6.01 -9.26 3.13
C GLU A 52 -7.35 -8.59 2.76
N LEU A 53 -7.31 -7.72 1.76
CA LEU A 53 -8.51 -7.09 1.23
C LEU A 53 -9.02 -7.87 0.01
N VAL A 54 -10.16 -8.54 0.19
CA VAL A 54 -10.83 -9.28 -0.88
C VAL A 54 -12.01 -8.46 -1.41
N PHE A 55 -12.03 -8.23 -2.73
CA PHE A 55 -13.05 -7.43 -3.40
C PHE A 55 -13.90 -8.32 -4.31
N GLU A 56 -15.07 -8.76 -3.83
CA GLU A 56 -15.97 -9.65 -4.58
C GLU A 56 -16.82 -8.89 -5.61
N GLU A 57 -17.42 -7.78 -5.19
CA GLU A 57 -18.40 -7.02 -5.99
C GLU A 57 -17.74 -5.96 -6.88
N ALA A 58 -16.74 -5.26 -6.36
CA ALA A 58 -16.10 -4.12 -7.03
C ALA A 58 -14.59 -4.34 -7.12
N LYS A 59 -14.14 -4.91 -8.24
CA LYS A 59 -12.72 -5.15 -8.48
C LYS A 59 -11.95 -3.83 -8.57
N PRO A 60 -10.78 -3.70 -7.94
CA PRO A 60 -9.96 -2.51 -8.05
C PRO A 60 -9.58 -2.23 -9.51
N THR A 61 -9.68 -0.97 -9.91
CA THR A 61 -9.15 -0.46 -11.17
C THR A 61 -8.11 0.61 -10.89
N GLN A 62 -7.20 0.82 -11.84
CA GLN A 62 -6.25 1.93 -11.77
C GLN A 62 -7.04 3.25 -11.83
N ARG A 63 -6.85 4.11 -10.83
CA ARG A 63 -7.46 5.43 -10.78
C ARG A 63 -6.61 6.40 -11.58
N SER A 64 -7.24 7.14 -12.50
CA SER A 64 -6.66 8.26 -13.22
C SER A 64 -7.61 9.45 -13.19
N TYR A 65 -7.08 10.67 -13.23
CA TYR A 65 -7.87 11.91 -13.23
C TYR A 65 -7.94 12.60 -14.59
N LYS A 66 -7.42 11.93 -15.63
CA LYS A 66 -7.58 12.37 -17.02
C LYS A 66 -8.97 12.08 -17.59
#